data_AF-A0A9E4LIP6-F1
#
_entry.id   AF-A0A9E4LIP6-F1
#
_cell.length_a   1.000
_cell.length_b   1.000
_cell.length_c   1.000
_cell.angle_alpha   90.00
_cell.angle_beta   90.00
_cell.angle_gamma   90.00
#
_symmetry.space_group_name_H-M   'P 1'
#
loop_
_entity.id
_entity.type
_entity.pdbx_description
1 polymer ?
#
loop_
_entity_poly.entity_id
_entity_poly.type
_entity_poly.pdbx_seq_one_letter_code
_entity_poly.pdbx_strand_id
1 'polypeptide(L)'
;MEPASPVRRLFANLLDAILFFLTLIIGYIIWWLIVLARGQTPGKQLLGIRAIKRDGAPSGWGNTFVREIVKAVAHSFVIGYFADAILLLMDDDEHRSISDRVANTVVVRNQPAMM
;
A
#
# COMPACT_ATOMS: atom_id res chain seq x y z
N MET A 1 14.10 -1.24 -9.51
CA MET A 1 13.02 -0.43 -8.89
C MET A 1 13.39 -0.26 -7.43
N GLU A 2 13.48 0.97 -6.93
CA GLU A 2 13.90 1.21 -5.56
C GLU A 2 12.71 1.02 -4.60
N PRO A 3 12.87 0.27 -3.48
CA PRO A 3 11.83 0.14 -2.46
C PRO A 3 11.44 1.52 -1.92
N ALA A 4 10.15 1.71 -1.66
CA ALA A 4 9.67 2.95 -1.08
C ALA A 4 10.08 3.05 0.39
N SER A 5 10.67 4.17 0.80
CA SER A 5 11.04 4.45 2.19
C SER A 5 9.85 4.21 3.15
N PRO A 6 10.08 3.71 4.37
CA PRO A 6 9.04 3.50 5.37
C PRO A 6 8.16 4.72 5.63
N VAL A 7 8.78 5.89 5.71
CA VAL A 7 8.10 7.17 5.98
C VAL A 7 7.05 7.47 4.91
N ARG A 8 7.38 7.31 3.62
CA ARG A 8 6.40 7.51 2.52
C ARG A 8 5.23 6.54 2.61
N ARG A 9 5.48 5.31 3.07
CA ARG A 9 4.42 4.31 3.22
C ARG A 9 3.49 4.62 4.39
N LEU A 10 4.04 5.06 5.53
CA LEU A 10 3.26 5.54 6.68
C LEU A 10 2.44 6.77 6.30
N PHE A 11 3.06 7.72 5.58
CA PHE A 11 2.37 8.91 5.08
C PHE A 11 1.25 8.55 4.08
N ALA A 12 1.45 7.54 3.23
CA ALA A 12 0.41 7.02 2.33
C ALA A 12 -0.80 6.50 3.11
N ASN A 13 -0.56 5.73 4.18
CA ASN A 13 -1.63 5.19 5.01
C ASN A 13 -2.39 6.31 5.74
N LEU A 14 -1.69 7.32 6.25
CA LEU A 14 -2.31 8.49 6.87
C LEU A 14 -3.17 9.26 5.85
N LEU A 15 -2.65 9.45 4.64
CA LEU A 15 -3.36 10.12 3.56
C LEU A 15 -4.61 9.33 3.13
N ASP A 16 -4.51 8.01 3.03
CA ASP A 16 -5.66 7.14 2.76
C ASP A 16 -6.75 7.31 3.83
N ALA A 17 -6.37 7.37 5.12
CA ALA A 17 -7.31 7.60 6.21
C ALA A 17 -7.99 8.98 6.10
N ILE A 18 -7.23 10.04 5.84
CA ILE A 18 -7.78 11.39 5.66
C ILE A 18 -8.74 11.43 4.47
N LEU A 19 -8.34 10.87 3.33
CA LEU A 19 -9.16 10.83 2.12
C LEU A 19 -10.44 10.03 2.32
N PHE A 20 -10.39 8.94 3.09
CA PHE A 20 -11.55 8.11 3.41
C PHE A 20 -12.66 8.93 4.09
N PHE A 21 -12.31 9.74 5.09
CA PHE A 21 -13.26 10.62 5.76
C PHE A 21 -13.64 11.84 4.91
N LEU A 22 -12.68 12.46 4.22
CA LEU A 22 -12.90 13.67 3.42
C LEU A 22 -13.83 13.45 2.23
N THR A 23 -13.78 12.26 1.61
CA THR A 23 -14.57 11.93 0.42
C THR A 23 -15.88 11.20 0.75
N LEU A 24 -16.33 11.29 2.00
CA LEU A 24 -17.56 10.68 2.51
C LEU A 24 -17.63 9.16 2.27
N ILE A 25 -16.49 8.47 2.37
CA ILE A 25 -16.33 7.00 2.18
C ILE A 25 -16.57 6.54 0.74
N ILE A 26 -17.71 6.90 0.15
CA ILE A 26 -18.13 6.47 -1.20
C ILE A 26 -17.15 6.99 -2.26
N GLY A 27 -16.74 8.26 -2.16
CA GLY A 27 -15.76 8.83 -3.10
C GLY A 27 -14.41 8.12 -3.03
N TYR A 28 -13.97 7.77 -1.81
CA TYR A 28 -12.75 7.00 -1.61
C TYR A 28 -12.88 5.60 -2.20
N ILE A 29 -13.99 4.89 -1.96
CA ILE A 29 -14.20 3.53 -2.48
C ILE A 29 -14.15 3.53 -4.01
N ILE A 30 -14.84 4.46 -4.66
CA ILE A 30 -14.84 4.57 -6.13
C ILE A 30 -13.42 4.78 -6.64
N TRP A 31 -12.68 5.75 -6.06
CA TRP A 31 -11.30 6.01 -6.45
C TRP A 31 -10.42 4.77 -6.20
N TRP A 32 -10.53 4.18 -5.02
CA TRP A 32 -9.79 2.98 -4.63
C TRP A 32 -9.99 1.84 -5.63
N LEU A 33 -11.22 1.55 -6.05
CA LEU A 33 -11.53 0.52 -7.04
C LEU A 33 -10.85 0.76 -8.40
N ILE A 34 -10.75 2.03 -8.83
CA ILE A 34 -10.08 2.42 -10.08
C ILE A 34 -8.57 2.15 -10.01
N VAL A 35 -7.94 2.48 -8.88
CA VAL A 35 -6.48 2.38 -8.71
C VAL A 35 -6.02 1.00 -8.22
N LEU A 36 -6.94 0.17 -7.75
CA LEU A 36 -6.67 -1.17 -7.23
C LEU A 36 -5.98 -2.07 -8.27
N ALA A 37 -6.40 -1.95 -9.54
CA ALA A 37 -5.81 -2.66 -10.68
C ALA A 37 -4.32 -2.37 -10.87
N ARG A 38 -3.86 -1.21 -10.37
CA ARG A 38 -2.49 -0.72 -10.51
C ARG A 38 -1.62 -1.04 -9.29
N GLY A 39 -2.14 -1.79 -8.32
CA GLY A 39 -1.46 -2.06 -7.06
C GLY A 39 -1.37 -0.84 -6.15
N GLN A 40 -2.30 0.11 -6.29
CA GLN A 40 -2.29 1.39 -5.59
C GLN A 40 -3.54 1.59 -4.73
N THR A 41 -3.42 2.48 -3.75
CA THR A 41 -4.51 3.15 -3.03
C THR A 41 -4.47 4.64 -3.39
N PRO A 42 -5.55 5.42 -3.21
CA PRO A 42 -5.55 6.85 -3.51
C PRO A 42 -4.36 7.61 -2.92
N GLY A 43 -4.02 7.39 -1.65
CA GLY A 43 -2.86 7.98 -0.98
C GLY A 43 -1.53 7.51 -1.56
N LYS A 44 -1.40 6.21 -1.89
CA LYS A 44 -0.20 5.68 -2.58
C LYS A 44 -0.04 6.27 -3.98
N GLN A 45 -1.14 6.48 -4.70
CA GLN A 45 -1.13 7.11 -6.02
C GLN A 45 -0.63 8.55 -5.93
N LEU A 46 -1.13 9.32 -4.96
CA LEU A 46 -0.69 10.70 -4.71
C LEU A 46 0.80 10.79 -4.34
N LEU A 47 1.32 9.80 -3.62
CA LEU A 47 2.74 9.73 -3.26
C LEU A 47 3.62 9.05 -4.32
N GLY A 48 3.04 8.65 -5.44
CA GLY A 48 3.76 8.00 -6.53
C GLY A 48 4.46 6.72 -6.05
N ILE A 49 3.76 5.86 -5.32
CA ILE A 49 4.23 4.52 -4.93
C ILE A 49 3.23 3.46 -5.36
N ARG A 50 3.68 2.23 -5.64
CA ARG A 50 2.82 1.12 -6.05
C ARG A 50 3.32 -0.21 -5.50
N ALA A 51 2.39 -1.12 -5.22
CA ALA A 51 2.69 -2.50 -4.91
C ALA A 51 2.84 -3.30 -6.22
N ILE A 52 3.93 -4.05 -6.31
CA ILE A 52 4.17 -5.03 -7.38
C ILE A 52 4.45 -6.39 -6.75
N LYS A 53 4.29 -7.46 -7.51
CA LYS A 53 4.73 -8.79 -7.04
C LYS A 53 6.25 -8.81 -6.92
N ARG A 54 6.78 -9.71 -6.09
CA ARG A 54 8.24 -9.88 -5.92
C ARG A 54 9.00 -10.24 -7.20
N ASP A 55 8.34 -10.89 -8.15
CA ASP A 55 8.86 -11.20 -9.49
C ASP A 55 8.90 -9.97 -10.43
N GLY A 56 8.47 -8.80 -9.95
CA GLY A 56 8.39 -7.57 -10.73
C GLY A 56 7.09 -7.42 -11.53
N ALA A 57 6.23 -8.43 -11.55
CA ALA A 57 4.97 -8.38 -12.29
C ALA A 57 3.96 -7.42 -11.62
N PRO A 58 3.02 -6.85 -12.39
CA PRO A 58 1.95 -6.05 -11.83
C PRO A 58 1.17 -6.83 -10.76
N SER A 59 0.91 -6.19 -9.62
CA SER A 59 -0.04 -6.73 -8.65
C SER A 59 -1.44 -6.66 -9.26
N GLY A 60 -1.96 -7.78 -9.73
CA GLY A 60 -3.30 -7.87 -10.30
C GLY A 60 -4.39 -7.50 -9.28
N TRP A 61 -5.60 -7.27 -9.79
CA TRP A 61 -6.75 -6.77 -9.01
C TRP A 61 -7.01 -7.60 -7.73
N GLY A 62 -7.04 -8.93 -7.85
CA GLY A 62 -7.29 -9.83 -6.71
C GLY A 62 -6.17 -9.84 -5.67
N ASN A 63 -4.90 -9.80 -6.09
CA ASN A 63 -3.78 -9.80 -5.16
C ASN A 63 -3.71 -8.50 -4.35
N THR A 64 -3.96 -7.37 -5.02
CA THR A 64 -4.03 -6.06 -4.36
C THR A 64 -5.23 -5.99 -3.41
N PHE A 65 -6.37 -6.56 -3.79
CA PHE A 65 -7.55 -6.62 -2.94
C PHE A 65 -7.31 -7.41 -1.64
N VAL A 66 -6.79 -8.64 -1.75
CA VAL A 66 -6.45 -9.47 -0.59
C VAL A 66 -5.47 -8.75 0.33
N ARG A 67 -4.44 -8.14 -0.25
CA ARG A 67 -3.47 -7.34 0.48
C ARG A 67 -4.11 -6.22 1.29
N GLU A 68 -4.99 -5.43 0.69
CA GLU A 68 -5.64 -4.32 1.40
C GLU A 68 -6.66 -4.80 2.45
N ILE A 69 -7.33 -5.94 2.26
CA ILE A 69 -8.16 -6.56 3.32
C ILE A 69 -7.29 -7.00 4.49
N VAL A 70 -6.19 -7.71 4.24
CA VAL A 70 -5.26 -8.14 5.29
C VAL A 70 -4.72 -6.92 6.05
N LYS A 71 -4.39 -5.85 5.32
CA LYS A 71 -3.99 -4.57 5.92
C LYS A 71 -5.10 -3.99 6.80
N ALA A 72 -6.34 -3.94 6.32
CA ALA A 72 -7.48 -3.40 7.06
C ALA A 72 -7.77 -4.20 8.33
N VAL A 73 -7.71 -5.54 8.27
CA VAL A 73 -7.87 -6.41 9.44
C VAL A 73 -6.74 -6.22 10.43
N ALA A 74 -5.48 -6.19 9.96
CA ALA A 74 -4.33 -5.95 10.82
C ALA A 74 -4.39 -4.56 11.50
N HIS A 75 -4.79 -3.53 10.77
CA HIS A 75 -4.86 -2.15 11.27
C HIS A 75 -6.10 -1.86 12.13
N SER A 76 -7.14 -2.71 12.06
CA SER A 76 -8.29 -2.65 12.98
C SER A 76 -7.89 -2.84 14.44
N PHE A 77 -6.74 -3.51 14.69
CA PHE A 77 -6.17 -3.66 16.01
C PHE A 77 -5.01 -2.69 16.19
N VAL A 78 -5.02 -1.91 17.28
CA VAL A 78 -3.94 -0.97 17.63
C VAL A 78 -2.58 -1.68 17.65
N ILE A 79 -2.52 -2.86 18.27
CA ILE A 79 -1.31 -3.70 18.31
C ILE A 79 -0.87 -4.10 16.90
N GLY A 80 -1.81 -4.48 16.03
CA GLY A 80 -1.50 -4.87 14.65
C GLY A 80 -0.98 -3.71 13.80
N TYR A 81 -1.49 -2.50 14.00
CA TYR A 81 -0.97 -1.29 13.35
C TYR A 81 0.50 -1.00 13.76
N PHE A 82 0.80 -1.04 15.06
CA PHE A 82 2.17 -0.81 15.53
C PHE A 82 3.11 -1.95 15.12
N ALA A 83 2.67 -3.20 15.17
CA ALA A 83 3.45 -4.34 14.70
C ALA A 83 3.77 -4.22 13.20
N ASP A 84 2.81 -3.80 12.39
CA ASP A 84 3.01 -3.56 10.96
C ASP A 84 4.01 -2.42 10.71
N ALA A 85 3.92 -1.32 11.45
CA ALA A 85 4.87 -0.21 11.36
C ALA A 85 6.29 -0.62 11.79
N ILE A 86 6.41 -1.42 12.86
CA ILE A 86 7.69 -1.95 13.33
C ILE A 86 8.31 -2.89 12.29
N LEU A 87 7.53 -3.83 11.73
CA LEU A 87 8.02 -4.74 10.69
C LEU A 87 8.49 -4.00 9.44
N LEU A 88 7.79 -2.93 9.07
CA LEU A 88 8.12 -2.08 7.94
C LEU A 88 9.43 -1.31 8.18
N LEU A 89 9.75 -0.98 9.43
CA LEU A 89 11.00 -0.32 9.83
C LEU A 89 12.17 -1.29 10.07
N MET A 90 11.89 -2.55 10.43
CA MET A 90 12.90 -3.59 10.69
C MET A 90 13.32 -4.37 9.43
N ASP A 91 12.53 -4.35 8.36
CA ASP A 91 12.83 -5.07 7.12
C ASP A 91 13.77 -4.22 6.24
N ASP A 92 15.08 -4.37 6.45
CA ASP A 92 16.13 -3.50 5.87
C ASP A 92 16.15 -3.45 4.33
N ASP A 93 15.84 -4.57 3.65
CA ASP A 93 16.01 -4.65 2.19
C ASP A 93 14.77 -4.23 1.39
N GLU A 94 13.57 -4.67 1.79
CA GLU A 94 12.33 -4.50 1.01
C GLU A 94 11.24 -3.70 1.76
N HIS A 95 11.46 -3.37 3.04
CA HIS A 95 10.56 -2.59 3.90
C HIS A 95 9.11 -3.08 3.88
N ARG A 96 8.87 -4.40 3.99
CA ARG A 96 7.56 -5.02 3.77
C ARG A 96 6.69 -5.10 5.02
N SER A 97 5.44 -4.69 4.84
CA SER A 97 4.34 -4.86 5.81
C SER A 97 3.88 -6.32 5.90
N ILE A 98 3.10 -6.64 6.94
CA ILE A 98 2.42 -7.93 7.10
C ILE A 98 1.61 -8.25 5.84
N SER A 99 0.87 -7.26 5.33
CA SER A 99 0.06 -7.41 4.13
C SER A 99 0.88 -7.71 2.87
N ASP A 100 2.07 -7.13 2.75
CA ASP A 100 2.96 -7.37 1.60
C ASP A 100 3.54 -8.78 1.63
N ARG A 101 3.87 -9.29 2.83
CA ARG A 101 4.38 -10.65 3.04
C ARG A 101 3.32 -11.69 2.69
N VAL A 102 2.07 -11.48 3.09
CA VAL A 102 0.95 -12.37 2.76
C VAL A 102 0.64 -12.37 1.26
N ALA A 103 0.68 -11.20 0.62
CA ALA A 103 0.39 -11.06 -0.81
C ALA A 103 1.61 -11.27 -1.73
N ASN A 104 2.76 -11.65 -1.18
CA ASN A 104 4.03 -11.78 -1.90
C ASN A 104 4.38 -10.57 -2.80
N THR A 105 4.22 -9.37 -2.24
CA THR A 105 4.42 -8.08 -2.92
C THR A 105 5.51 -7.24 -2.29
N VAL A 106 5.97 -6.24 -3.02
CA VAL A 106 6.87 -5.19 -2.56
C VAL A 106 6.35 -3.83 -3.03
N VAL A 107 6.47 -2.80 -2.18
CA VAL A 107 6.06 -1.44 -2.52
C VAL A 107 7.27 -0.68 -3.05
N VAL A 108 7.20 -0.26 -4.31
CA VAL A 108 8.26 0.46 -5.00
C VAL A 108 7.82 1.88 -5.31
N ARG A 109 8.80 2.76 -5.48
CA ARG A 109 8.52 4.08 -6.07
C ARG A 109 8.00 3.88 -7.49
N ASN A 110 6.93 4.60 -7.81
CA ASN A 110 6.42 4.71 -9.16
C ASN A 110 7.40 5.62 -9.92
N GLN A 111 8.46 5.03 -10.47
CA GLN A 111 9.25 5.73 -11.48
C GLN A 111 8.30 6.00 -12.65
N PRO A 112 8.16 7.26 -13.11
CA PRO A 112 7.63 7.46 -14.45
C PRO A 112 8.54 6.65 -15.36
N ALA A 113 7.97 5.80 -16.22
CA ALA A 113 8.72 5.32 -17.36
C ALA A 113 9.25 6.60 -18.02
N MET A 114 10.56 6.81 -17.97
CA MET A 114 11.18 7.89 -18.73
C MET A 114 10.79 7.62 -20.18
N MET A 115 9.95 8.50 -20.73
CA MET A 115 9.78 8.62 -22.18
C MET A 115 11.08 9.14 -22.78
#